data_AF-A0AAV1R255-F1
#
_entry.id   AF-A0AAV1R255-F1
#
_cell.length_a   1.000
_cell.length_b   1.000
_cell.length_c   1.000
_cell.angle_alpha   90.00
_cell.angle_beta   90.00
_cell.angle_gamma   90.00
#
_symmetry.space_group_name_H-M   'P 1'
#
loop_
_entity.id
_entity.type
_entity.pdbx_description
1 polymer ?
#
loop_
_entity_poly.entity_id
_entity_poly.type
_entity_poly.pdbx_seq_one_letter_code
_entity_poly.pdbx_strand_id
1 'polypeptide(L)'
;MNTFFGLLERSGTWAWQEIFLSPSQVANVVGISAVSSRSKIKFEGGYTVETVFDGSKLGIEPFSVEVSPSGDLLLLDSENSNIYKISTQLSKYSGNADNRPKLIAGSPEGFSGHVDGRLREARMNHPKGLTVDERGNIYIADTMNMAIRKISDGGVTTIAGGKWARGGGHIDGPSEDAKFSNDFDVVYIGSSCSLLVIDRGSQAIREIYLRDDDCNHQHDGLAVLVAAGFFGYMLALLQRRVQALFSSTRDVPQV
;
A
#
# COMPACT_ATOMS: atom_id res chain seq x y z
N MET A 1 -0.44 -58.03 -21.19
CA MET A 1 -0.83 -59.08 -20.22
C MET A 1 0.41 -59.34 -19.36
N ASN A 2 0.36 -59.07 -18.06
CA ASN A 2 1.50 -59.30 -17.18
C ASN A 2 1.41 -60.72 -16.62
N THR A 3 2.38 -61.57 -16.90
CA THR A 3 2.54 -62.91 -16.31
C THR A 3 3.21 -62.79 -14.96
N PHE A 4 2.63 -63.42 -13.94
CA PHE A 4 3.21 -63.53 -12.59
C PHE A 4 3.43 -65.01 -12.26
N PHE A 5 4.57 -65.31 -11.63
CA PHE A 5 4.91 -66.66 -11.17
C PHE A 5 4.65 -66.76 -9.66
N GLY A 6 3.75 -67.65 -9.27
CA GLY A 6 3.44 -67.94 -7.87
C GLY A 6 3.88 -69.35 -7.49
N LEU A 7 4.38 -69.51 -6.26
CA LEU A 7 4.75 -70.80 -5.69
C LEU A 7 3.53 -71.39 -4.97
N LEU A 8 3.05 -72.57 -5.39
CA LEU A 8 1.92 -73.24 -4.74
C LEU A 8 2.37 -74.61 -4.21
N GLU A 9 2.19 -74.85 -2.91
CA GLU A 9 2.47 -76.15 -2.31
C GLU A 9 1.24 -77.05 -2.42
N ARG A 10 1.37 -78.17 -3.13
CA ARG A 10 0.42 -79.28 -3.03
C ARG A 10 1.22 -80.56 -2.81
N SER A 11 0.86 -81.29 -1.74
CA SER A 11 1.44 -82.60 -1.40
C SER A 11 2.98 -82.64 -1.32
N GLY A 12 3.60 -81.60 -0.77
CA GLY A 12 5.02 -81.61 -0.38
C GLY A 12 6.05 -81.47 -1.51
N THR A 13 5.62 -81.10 -2.73
CA THR A 13 6.53 -80.77 -3.84
C THR A 13 6.20 -79.40 -4.42
N TRP A 14 7.24 -78.57 -4.63
CA TRP A 14 7.11 -77.22 -5.16
C TRP A 14 7.11 -77.23 -6.70
N ALA A 15 6.10 -76.63 -7.31
CA ALA A 15 6.03 -76.44 -8.76
C ALA A 15 5.65 -74.99 -9.08
N TRP A 16 6.28 -74.42 -10.11
CA TRP A 16 5.91 -73.12 -10.66
C TRP A 16 4.77 -73.28 -11.65
N GLN A 17 3.66 -72.56 -11.42
CA GLN A 17 2.52 -72.56 -12.35
C GLN A 17 2.18 -71.12 -12.74
N GLU A 18 1.88 -70.91 -14.03
CA GLU A 18 1.40 -69.61 -14.52
C GLU A 18 -0.01 -69.34 -13.98
N ILE A 19 -0.18 -68.21 -13.28
CA ILE A 19 -1.47 -67.76 -12.77
C ILE A 19 -1.92 -66.57 -13.62
N PHE A 20 -3.03 -66.71 -14.33
CA PHE A 20 -3.66 -65.64 -15.08
C PHE A 20 -4.60 -64.85 -14.17
N LEU A 21 -4.16 -63.68 -13.69
CA LEU A 21 -5.01 -62.75 -12.93
C LEU A 21 -5.69 -61.76 -13.88
N SER A 22 -6.98 -61.53 -13.71
CA SER A 22 -7.69 -60.44 -14.39
C SER A 22 -7.19 -59.07 -13.88
N PRO A 23 -7.32 -57.98 -14.66
CA PRO A 23 -6.89 -56.65 -14.25
C PRO A 23 -7.45 -56.18 -12.90
N SER A 24 -8.65 -56.67 -12.52
CA SER A 24 -9.29 -56.41 -11.23
C SER A 24 -8.63 -57.10 -10.03
N GLN A 25 -7.90 -58.20 -10.23
CA GLN A 25 -7.24 -58.92 -9.13
C GLN A 25 -5.83 -58.40 -8.83
N VAL A 26 -5.18 -57.72 -9.78
CA VAL A 26 -3.85 -57.10 -9.59
C VAL A 26 -3.93 -55.92 -8.60
N ALA A 27 -5.07 -55.23 -8.54
CA ALA A 27 -5.28 -54.09 -7.65
C ALA A 27 -5.30 -54.45 -6.14
N ASN A 28 -5.48 -55.72 -5.78
CA ASN A 28 -5.65 -56.16 -4.38
C ASN A 28 -4.40 -56.82 -3.76
N VAL A 29 -3.32 -57.06 -4.51
CA VAL A 29 -2.14 -57.79 -4.02
C VAL A 29 -0.97 -56.86 -3.65
N VAL A 30 -0.98 -55.61 -4.11
CA VAL A 30 -0.07 -54.58 -3.64
C VAL A 30 -0.95 -53.48 -3.05
N GLY A 31 -1.02 -53.41 -1.72
CA GLY A 31 -1.76 -52.42 -0.94
C GLY A 31 -1.21 -51.00 -1.11
N ILE A 32 -1.11 -50.52 -2.35
CA ILE A 32 -0.88 -49.13 -2.67
C ILE A 32 -2.16 -48.66 -3.37
N SER A 33 -3.18 -48.43 -2.54
CA SER A 33 -4.18 -47.43 -2.90
C SER A 33 -3.43 -46.11 -2.94
N ALA A 34 -2.92 -45.74 -4.12
CA ALA A 34 -2.52 -44.37 -4.38
C ALA A 34 -3.80 -43.53 -4.33
N VAL A 35 -4.24 -43.19 -3.12
CA VAL A 35 -5.26 -42.18 -2.88
C VAL A 35 -4.63 -40.88 -3.33
N SER A 36 -4.81 -40.55 -4.61
CA SER A 36 -4.58 -39.22 -5.11
C SER A 36 -5.64 -38.33 -4.45
N SER A 37 -5.37 -37.90 -3.22
CA SER A 37 -6.11 -36.83 -2.56
C SER A 37 -5.73 -35.52 -3.25
N ARG A 38 -6.16 -35.35 -4.51
CA ARG A 38 -6.24 -34.01 -5.09
C ARG A 38 -7.18 -33.24 -4.18
N SER A 39 -6.63 -32.33 -3.39
CA SER A 39 -7.40 -31.39 -2.58
C SER A 39 -8.46 -30.78 -3.49
N LYS A 40 -9.73 -31.16 -3.29
CA LYS A 40 -10.84 -30.58 -4.04
C LYS A 40 -11.10 -29.22 -3.43
N ILE A 41 -10.66 -28.18 -4.13
CA ILE A 41 -10.97 -26.79 -3.77
C ILE A 41 -12.50 -26.66 -3.72
N LYS A 42 -13.02 -26.20 -2.59
CA LYS A 42 -14.45 -25.89 -2.41
C LYS A 42 -14.58 -24.37 -2.44
N PHE A 43 -15.20 -23.85 -3.51
CA PHE A 43 -15.51 -22.43 -3.61
C PHE A 43 -16.75 -22.10 -2.80
N GLU A 44 -16.70 -20.98 -2.10
CA GLU A 44 -17.88 -20.33 -1.54
C GLU A 44 -18.57 -19.52 -2.64
N GLY A 45 -19.90 -19.60 -2.73
CA GLY A 45 -20.69 -18.82 -3.70
C GLY A 45 -20.96 -17.40 -3.20
N GLY A 46 -21.29 -16.47 -4.11
CA GLY A 46 -21.65 -15.09 -3.76
C GLY A 46 -20.56 -14.04 -4.05
N TYR A 47 -19.37 -14.47 -4.47
CA TYR A 47 -18.29 -13.59 -4.92
C TYR A 47 -18.31 -13.44 -6.44
N THR A 48 -18.34 -12.20 -6.92
CA THR A 48 -18.16 -11.87 -8.35
C THR A 48 -16.84 -11.13 -8.52
N VAL A 49 -16.07 -11.49 -9.54
CA VAL A 49 -14.84 -10.81 -9.92
C VAL A 49 -15.09 -10.07 -11.23
N GLU A 50 -14.89 -8.76 -11.23
CA GLU A 50 -15.00 -7.91 -12.43
C GLU A 50 -13.66 -7.21 -12.70
N THR A 51 -13.36 -7.02 -13.98
CA THR A 51 -12.17 -6.27 -14.41
C THR A 51 -12.45 -4.77 -14.33
N VAL A 52 -11.77 -4.05 -13.44
CA VAL A 52 -11.89 -2.58 -13.30
C VAL A 52 -11.25 -1.84 -14.48
N PHE A 53 -10.07 -2.29 -14.91
CA PHE A 53 -9.42 -1.86 -16.15
C PHE A 53 -8.45 -2.96 -16.62
N ASP A 54 -8.09 -2.91 -17.90
CA ASP A 54 -7.18 -3.87 -18.52
C ASP A 54 -5.85 -3.17 -18.85
N GLY A 55 -4.84 -3.39 -18.01
CA GLY A 55 -3.51 -2.75 -18.13
C GLY A 55 -2.79 -3.10 -19.43
N SER A 56 -3.02 -4.29 -19.99
CA SER A 56 -2.41 -4.73 -21.25
C SER A 56 -2.76 -3.81 -22.44
N LYS A 57 -3.95 -3.21 -22.41
CA LYS A 57 -4.41 -2.27 -23.44
C LYS A 57 -3.85 -0.85 -23.27
N LEU A 58 -3.31 -0.55 -22.10
CA LEU A 58 -2.85 0.78 -21.72
C LEU A 58 -1.32 0.86 -21.57
N GLY A 59 -0.62 -0.28 -21.67
CA GLY A 59 0.82 -0.36 -21.37
C GLY A 59 1.11 -0.10 -19.90
N ILE A 60 0.18 -0.47 -19.01
CA ILE A 60 0.31 -0.31 -17.56
C ILE A 60 0.46 -1.71 -16.96
N GLU A 61 1.45 -1.90 -16.09
CA GLU A 61 1.72 -3.16 -15.40
C GLU A 61 1.47 -3.02 -13.89
N PRO A 62 0.23 -3.21 -13.41
CA PRO A 62 -0.13 -2.95 -12.02
C PRO A 62 0.54 -3.95 -11.08
N PHE A 63 1.27 -3.45 -10.09
CA PHE A 63 1.94 -4.25 -9.06
C PHE A 63 1.20 -4.18 -7.72
N SER A 64 0.80 -2.99 -7.29
CA SER A 64 0.06 -2.76 -6.04
C SER A 64 -1.00 -1.68 -6.22
N VAL A 65 -2.02 -1.69 -5.36
CA VAL A 65 -3.10 -0.70 -5.32
C VAL A 65 -3.32 -0.24 -3.89
N GLU A 66 -3.52 1.06 -3.71
CA GLU A 66 -3.85 1.69 -2.42
C GLU A 66 -5.06 2.60 -2.59
N VAL A 67 -5.90 2.69 -1.57
CA VAL A 67 -7.05 3.60 -1.57
C VAL A 67 -6.67 4.87 -0.82
N SER A 68 -6.75 6.02 -1.47
CA SER A 68 -6.49 7.30 -0.80
C SER A 68 -7.59 7.62 0.21
N PRO A 69 -7.35 8.52 1.19
CA PRO A 69 -8.40 9.02 2.08
C PRO A 69 -9.58 9.68 1.35
N SER A 70 -9.37 10.20 0.12
CA SER A 70 -10.42 10.74 -0.74
C SER A 70 -11.25 9.67 -1.47
N GLY A 71 -10.84 8.40 -1.39
CA GLY A 71 -11.46 7.26 -2.07
C GLY A 71 -10.93 6.99 -3.47
N ASP A 72 -9.95 7.75 -3.98
CA ASP A 72 -9.30 7.47 -5.26
C ASP A 72 -8.44 6.20 -5.15
N LEU A 73 -8.29 5.44 -6.24
CA LEU A 73 -7.34 4.33 -6.29
C LEU A 73 -6.00 4.83 -6.81
N LEU A 74 -4.93 4.56 -6.06
CA LEU A 74 -3.56 4.77 -6.50
C LEU A 74 -2.97 3.42 -6.92
N LEU A 75 -2.39 3.39 -8.12
CA LEU A 75 -1.80 2.19 -8.68
C LEU A 75 -0.32 2.38 -8.89
N LEU A 76 0.44 1.39 -8.43
CA LEU A 76 1.87 1.30 -8.67
C LEU A 76 2.13 0.46 -9.89
N ASP A 77 2.70 1.07 -10.93
CA ASP A 77 3.30 0.37 -12.04
C ASP A 77 4.80 0.23 -11.77
N SER A 78 5.18 -0.93 -11.23
CA SER A 78 6.55 -1.18 -10.77
C SER A 78 7.53 -1.25 -11.95
N GLU A 79 7.12 -1.92 -13.03
CA GLU A 79 7.99 -2.17 -14.19
C GLU A 79 8.27 -0.88 -14.95
N ASN A 80 7.27 -0.01 -15.12
CA ASN A 80 7.46 1.31 -15.74
C ASN A 80 7.84 2.41 -14.75
N SER A 81 8.01 2.08 -13.46
CA SER A 81 8.36 3.03 -12.39
C SER A 81 7.43 4.25 -12.32
N ASN A 82 6.13 4.01 -12.50
CA ASN A 82 5.09 5.03 -12.61
C ASN A 82 4.00 4.83 -11.55
N ILE A 83 3.38 5.93 -11.13
CA ILE A 83 2.21 5.90 -10.25
C ILE A 83 1.02 6.51 -10.98
N TYR A 84 -0.10 5.81 -10.97
CA TYR A 84 -1.35 6.24 -11.56
C TYR A 84 -2.42 6.48 -10.50
N LYS A 85 -3.34 7.40 -10.78
CA LYS A 85 -4.55 7.62 -10.00
C LYS A 85 -5.78 7.34 -10.84
N ILE A 86 -6.73 6.59 -10.28
CA ILE A 86 -8.07 6.36 -10.82
C ILE A 86 -9.07 7.00 -9.86
N SER A 87 -9.85 7.95 -10.36
CA SER A 87 -10.86 8.61 -9.54
C SER A 87 -12.14 7.80 -9.49
N THR A 88 -12.56 7.41 -8.29
CA THR A 88 -13.69 6.50 -8.07
C THR A 88 -15.05 7.21 -8.02
N GLN A 89 -15.09 8.54 -8.22
CA GLN A 89 -16.34 9.30 -8.13
C GLN A 89 -17.22 9.23 -9.38
N LEU A 90 -18.22 8.35 -9.27
CA LEU A 90 -19.67 8.62 -9.37
C LEU A 90 -20.26 9.07 -10.73
N SER A 91 -20.52 8.09 -11.59
CA SER A 91 -21.91 7.70 -11.81
C SER A 91 -21.97 6.35 -12.51
N LYS A 92 -22.93 5.51 -12.10
CA LYS A 92 -23.34 4.26 -12.77
C LYS A 92 -23.77 4.46 -14.24
N TYR A 93 -23.64 5.68 -14.77
CA TYR A 93 -24.07 6.14 -16.08
C TYR A 93 -23.08 7.08 -16.79
N SER A 94 -21.96 7.51 -16.19
CA SER A 94 -20.86 8.09 -16.97
C SER A 94 -20.07 6.93 -17.54
N GLY A 95 -20.43 6.51 -18.76
CA GLY A 95 -19.86 5.31 -19.37
C GLY A 95 -18.34 5.37 -19.42
N ASN A 96 -17.65 4.58 -18.57
CA ASN A 96 -16.27 4.10 -18.62
C ASN A 96 -15.12 5.06 -19.03
N ALA A 97 -15.37 6.32 -19.34
CA ALA A 97 -14.39 7.24 -19.91
C ALA A 97 -13.60 7.99 -18.83
N ASP A 98 -14.20 8.19 -17.64
CA ASP A 98 -13.60 8.96 -16.55
C ASP A 98 -12.74 8.10 -15.60
N ASN A 99 -12.86 6.76 -15.68
CA ASN A 99 -12.15 5.82 -14.82
C ASN A 99 -10.77 5.41 -15.37
N ARG A 100 -10.19 6.20 -16.28
CA ARG A 100 -8.89 5.90 -16.89
C ARG A 100 -7.75 6.25 -15.92
N PRO A 101 -6.75 5.37 -15.74
CA PRO A 101 -5.58 5.69 -14.93
C PRO A 101 -4.88 6.97 -15.42
N LYS A 102 -4.68 7.93 -14.53
CA LYS A 102 -3.97 9.18 -14.79
C LYS A 102 -2.58 9.12 -14.16
N LEU A 103 -1.53 9.28 -14.96
CA LEU A 103 -0.16 9.35 -14.44
C LEU A 103 -0.02 10.55 -13.51
N ILE A 104 0.40 10.31 -12.26
CA ILE A 104 0.62 11.33 -11.25
C ILE A 104 2.09 11.54 -10.90
N ALA A 105 2.96 10.53 -11.07
CA ALA A 105 4.40 10.67 -10.86
C ALA A 105 5.19 9.62 -11.67
N GLY A 106 6.39 10.02 -12.12
CA GLY A 106 7.28 9.21 -12.95
C GLY A 106 7.44 9.75 -14.38
N SER A 107 8.06 8.96 -15.25
CA SER A 107 8.30 9.33 -16.65
C SER A 107 7.19 8.76 -17.54
N PRO A 108 6.53 9.58 -18.38
CA PRO A 108 5.55 9.09 -19.36
C PRO A 108 6.09 7.99 -20.29
N GLU A 109 7.41 7.99 -20.53
CA GLU A 109 8.12 7.02 -21.34
C GLU A 109 8.55 5.76 -20.56
N GLY A 110 8.30 5.71 -19.25
CA GLY A 110 8.64 4.58 -18.38
C GLY A 110 10.12 4.52 -17.99
N PHE A 111 10.84 5.65 -18.06
CA PHE A 111 12.26 5.63 -17.74
C PHE A 111 12.52 5.55 -16.23
N SER A 112 13.27 4.54 -15.82
CA SER A 112 13.74 4.39 -14.45
C SER A 112 14.97 5.27 -14.14
N GLY A 113 15.22 5.49 -12.85
CA GLY A 113 16.36 6.26 -12.35
C GLY A 113 16.14 6.75 -10.92
N HIS A 114 17.08 7.53 -10.40
CA HIS A 114 16.99 8.17 -9.08
C HIS A 114 17.05 9.68 -9.25
N VAL A 115 15.90 10.29 -9.57
CA VAL A 115 15.79 11.73 -9.83
C VAL A 115 14.61 12.30 -9.05
N ASP A 116 14.89 13.25 -8.16
CA ASP A 116 13.89 14.09 -7.49
C ASP A 116 13.51 15.29 -8.39
N GLY A 117 12.36 15.90 -8.13
CA GLY A 117 11.91 17.08 -8.89
C GLY A 117 10.41 17.08 -9.15
N ARG A 118 9.99 17.76 -10.23
CA ARG A 118 8.57 17.83 -10.60
C ARG A 118 8.02 16.44 -10.88
N LEU A 119 6.72 16.27 -10.65
CA LEU A 119 6.01 14.99 -10.76
C LEU A 119 6.33 14.19 -12.04
N ARG A 120 6.40 14.86 -13.21
CA ARG A 120 6.65 14.24 -14.52
C ARG A 120 8.12 14.20 -14.95
N GLU A 121 9.00 14.80 -14.16
CA GLU A 121 10.45 14.85 -14.41
C GLU A 121 11.21 13.91 -13.46
N ALA A 122 10.60 13.61 -12.31
CA ALA A 122 11.11 12.66 -11.33
C ALA A 122 11.17 11.23 -11.90
N ARG A 123 12.15 10.48 -11.41
CA ARG A 123 12.39 9.08 -11.78
C ARG A 123 12.55 8.23 -10.53
N MET A 124 11.97 7.04 -10.60
CA MET A 124 12.07 5.96 -9.61
C MET A 124 12.58 4.72 -10.31
N ASN A 125 12.87 3.65 -9.57
CA ASN A 125 13.41 2.42 -10.12
C ASN A 125 12.83 1.20 -9.39
N HIS A 126 11.89 0.54 -10.08
CA HIS A 126 11.13 -0.60 -9.56
C HIS A 126 10.56 -0.36 -8.16
N PRO A 127 9.67 0.63 -8.01
CA PRO A 127 8.99 0.84 -6.74
C PRO A 127 8.03 -0.34 -6.46
N LYS A 128 7.95 -0.81 -5.21
CA LYS A 128 7.13 -1.98 -4.83
C LYS A 128 6.06 -1.72 -3.78
N GLY A 129 6.21 -0.64 -3.03
CA GLY A 129 5.30 -0.27 -1.95
C GLY A 129 4.80 1.15 -2.11
N LEU A 130 3.55 1.39 -1.75
CA LEU A 130 3.04 2.75 -1.59
C LEU A 130 2.04 2.86 -0.43
N THR A 131 1.99 4.03 0.19
CA THR A 131 1.02 4.38 1.23
C THR A 131 0.71 5.87 1.16
N VAL A 132 -0.44 6.28 1.68
CA VAL A 132 -0.88 7.69 1.68
C VAL A 132 -1.03 8.20 3.10
N ASP A 133 -0.59 9.43 3.38
CA ASP A 133 -0.87 10.08 4.65
C ASP A 133 -2.22 10.83 4.68
N GLU A 134 -2.53 11.37 5.85
CA GLU A 134 -3.72 12.18 6.12
C GLU A 134 -3.81 13.47 5.28
N ARG A 135 -2.68 13.99 4.81
CA ARG A 135 -2.62 15.18 3.93
C ARG A 135 -2.69 14.83 2.45
N GLY A 136 -2.64 13.54 2.10
CA GLY A 136 -2.62 13.07 0.72
C GLY A 136 -1.22 13.02 0.10
N ASN A 137 -0.14 13.16 0.88
CA ASN A 137 1.19 12.82 0.37
C ASN A 137 1.29 11.31 0.19
N ILE A 138 2.00 10.89 -0.86
CA ILE A 138 2.19 9.48 -1.18
C ILE A 138 3.64 9.11 -0.88
N TYR A 139 3.85 8.09 -0.07
CA TYR A 139 5.18 7.56 0.22
C TYR A 139 5.40 6.28 -0.56
N ILE A 140 6.55 6.16 -1.22
CA ILE A 140 6.89 5.08 -2.14
C ILE A 140 8.14 4.36 -1.66
N ALA A 141 8.09 3.03 -1.63
CA ALA A 141 9.27 2.19 -1.50
C ALA A 141 9.93 1.99 -2.88
N ASP A 142 10.95 2.79 -3.16
CA ASP A 142 11.70 2.82 -4.43
C ASP A 142 12.88 1.84 -4.36
N THR A 143 12.58 0.57 -4.63
CA THR A 143 13.39 -0.53 -4.09
C THR A 143 14.76 -0.70 -4.74
N MET A 144 14.89 -0.47 -6.05
CA MET A 144 16.21 -0.56 -6.70
C MET A 144 17.07 0.69 -6.48
N ASN A 145 16.47 1.78 -5.99
CA ASN A 145 17.22 2.92 -5.49
C ASN A 145 17.47 2.86 -3.97
N MET A 146 16.96 1.84 -3.27
CA MET A 146 17.06 1.69 -1.81
C MET A 146 16.62 2.95 -1.07
N ALA A 147 15.52 3.56 -1.53
CA ALA A 147 15.05 4.86 -1.07
C ALA A 147 13.57 4.83 -0.71
N ILE A 148 13.20 5.60 0.31
CA ILE A 148 11.82 5.99 0.55
C ILE A 148 11.61 7.36 -0.10
N ARG A 149 10.69 7.43 -1.04
CA ARG A 149 10.34 8.65 -1.78
C ARG A 149 9.02 9.20 -1.26
N LYS A 150 8.84 10.51 -1.33
CA LYS A 150 7.60 11.21 -1.02
C LYS A 150 7.14 11.98 -2.25
N ILE A 151 5.86 11.85 -2.58
CA ILE A 151 5.17 12.60 -3.61
C ILE A 151 4.21 13.56 -2.90
N SER A 152 4.34 14.85 -3.19
CA SER A 152 3.44 15.91 -2.73
C SER A 152 3.12 16.87 -3.86
N ASP A 153 2.33 17.91 -3.59
CA ASP A 153 2.08 19.00 -4.55
C ASP A 153 3.36 19.70 -5.01
N GLY A 154 4.43 19.66 -4.20
CA GLY A 154 5.73 20.22 -4.51
C GLY A 154 6.58 19.36 -5.47
N GLY A 155 6.18 18.10 -5.73
CA GLY A 155 6.93 17.15 -6.54
C GLY A 155 7.34 15.89 -5.77
N VAL A 156 8.34 15.19 -6.31
CA VAL A 156 8.91 13.97 -5.72
C VAL A 156 10.24 14.30 -5.03
N THR A 157 10.39 13.86 -3.79
CA THR A 157 11.61 13.99 -2.98
C THR A 157 12.03 12.67 -2.36
N THR A 158 13.31 12.52 -2.03
CA THR A 158 13.83 11.42 -1.22
C THR A 158 13.80 11.80 0.26
N ILE A 159 13.13 11.00 1.09
CA ILE A 159 13.01 11.27 2.54
C ILE A 159 13.90 10.39 3.42
N ALA A 160 14.36 9.25 2.90
CA ALA A 160 15.34 8.39 3.54
C ALA A 160 16.00 7.45 2.53
N GLY A 161 17.26 7.07 2.75
CA GLY A 161 17.97 6.12 1.88
C GLY A 161 18.59 6.77 0.65
N GLY A 162 18.65 6.01 -0.46
CA GLY A 162 19.24 6.47 -1.73
C GLY A 162 20.74 6.20 -1.89
N LYS A 163 21.38 5.59 -0.88
CA LYS A 163 22.80 5.18 -0.94
C LYS A 163 22.91 3.67 -1.12
N TRP A 164 23.68 3.25 -2.11
CA TRP A 164 23.96 1.83 -2.35
C TRP A 164 24.66 1.18 -1.13
N ALA A 165 24.05 0.13 -0.58
CA ALA A 165 24.67 -0.70 0.45
C ALA A 165 25.49 -1.83 -0.20
N ARG A 166 26.81 -1.62 -0.37
CA ARG A 166 27.70 -2.73 -0.77
C ARG A 166 27.80 -3.71 0.41
N GLY A 167 27.34 -4.95 0.22
CA GLY A 167 27.53 -6.03 1.19
C GLY A 167 26.29 -6.47 1.98
N GLY A 168 25.10 -5.94 1.66
CA GLY A 168 23.87 -6.26 2.40
C GLY A 168 23.81 -5.60 3.78
N GLY A 169 22.67 -5.75 4.45
CA GLY A 169 22.40 -5.18 5.77
C GLY A 169 21.68 -3.82 5.73
N HIS A 170 21.18 -3.41 6.90
CA HIS A 170 20.55 -2.11 7.12
C HIS A 170 21.45 -1.23 7.99
N ILE A 171 21.34 0.08 7.82
CA ILE A 171 21.95 1.07 8.71
C ILE A 171 20.83 2.00 9.17
N ASP A 172 20.68 2.17 10.49
CA ASP A 172 19.81 3.17 11.09
C ASP A 172 20.56 4.50 11.27
N GLY A 173 19.81 5.59 11.47
CA GLY A 173 20.37 6.92 11.64
C GLY A 173 19.53 7.98 10.94
N PRO A 174 20.07 9.19 10.78
CA PRO A 174 19.43 10.25 9.99
C PRO A 174 19.06 9.77 8.58
N SER A 175 18.05 10.40 7.98
CA SER A 175 17.51 10.04 6.66
C SER A 175 18.56 9.74 5.58
N GLU A 176 19.60 10.56 5.51
CA GLU A 176 20.66 10.45 4.50
C GLU A 176 21.67 9.33 4.77
N ASP A 177 21.76 8.84 6.01
CA ASP A 177 22.67 7.78 6.42
C ASP A 177 21.97 6.43 6.55
N ALA A 178 20.65 6.44 6.68
CA ALA A 178 19.84 5.24 6.68
C ALA A 178 20.05 4.45 5.38
N LYS A 179 20.20 3.12 5.49
CA LYS A 179 20.30 2.22 4.33
C LYS A 179 19.28 1.11 4.43
N PHE A 180 18.55 0.89 3.34
CA PHE A 180 17.57 -0.18 3.18
C PHE A 180 18.13 -1.27 2.27
N SER A 181 17.56 -2.48 2.35
CA SER A 181 17.79 -3.47 1.31
C SER A 181 17.11 -3.08 -0.01
N ASN A 182 17.17 -3.96 -1.01
CA ASN A 182 16.43 -3.82 -2.26
C ASN A 182 15.10 -4.58 -2.26
N ASP A 183 14.66 -5.10 -1.10
CA ASP A 183 13.36 -5.72 -0.92
C ASP A 183 12.71 -5.19 0.36
N PHE A 184 11.93 -4.13 0.19
CA PHE A 184 11.19 -3.51 1.28
C PHE A 184 9.83 -2.97 0.80
N ASP A 185 8.98 -2.65 1.76
CA ASP A 185 7.65 -2.05 1.56
C ASP A 185 7.42 -1.01 2.66
N VAL A 186 6.39 -0.18 2.51
CA VAL A 186 6.13 0.97 3.39
C VAL A 186 4.65 1.07 3.76
N VAL A 187 4.37 1.38 5.02
CA VAL A 187 3.02 1.54 5.58
C VAL A 187 2.98 2.80 6.43
N TYR A 188 1.98 3.66 6.24
CA TYR A 188 1.76 4.84 7.07
C TYR A 188 0.93 4.50 8.31
N ILE A 189 1.36 5.03 9.46
CA ILE A 189 0.67 4.92 10.74
C ILE A 189 0.30 6.33 11.22
N GLY A 190 -0.95 6.74 10.96
CA GLY A 190 -1.44 8.08 11.30
C GLY A 190 -1.36 8.41 12.79
N SER A 191 -1.66 7.44 13.66
CA SER A 191 -1.65 7.65 15.13
C SER A 191 -0.29 8.05 15.70
N SER A 192 0.81 7.69 15.03
CA SER A 192 2.19 7.98 15.47
C SER A 192 2.92 8.96 14.54
N CYS A 193 2.27 9.44 13.48
CA CYS A 193 2.92 10.25 12.45
C CYS A 193 4.22 9.58 11.94
N SER A 194 4.14 8.28 11.60
CA SER A 194 5.32 7.53 11.18
C SER A 194 5.05 6.62 10.00
N LEU A 195 6.13 6.25 9.32
CA LEU A 195 6.15 5.18 8.33
C LEU A 195 6.80 3.95 8.96
N LEU A 196 6.14 2.80 8.83
CA LEU A 196 6.77 1.50 9.02
C LEU A 196 7.32 1.00 7.70
N VAL A 197 8.61 0.73 7.66
CA VAL A 197 9.31 0.10 6.54
C VAL A 197 9.48 -1.37 6.84
N ILE A 198 8.87 -2.21 6.03
CA ILE A 198 8.99 -3.67 6.11
C ILE A 198 10.17 -4.07 5.24
N ASP A 199 11.39 -3.99 5.79
CA ASP A 199 12.64 -4.29 5.09
C ASP A 199 12.93 -5.79 5.11
N ARG A 200 12.27 -6.52 4.20
CA ARG A 200 12.35 -7.99 4.09
C ARG A 200 13.76 -8.47 3.81
N GLY A 201 14.49 -7.79 2.93
CA GLY A 201 15.88 -8.15 2.62
C GLY A 201 16.82 -7.99 3.81
N SER A 202 16.48 -7.12 4.75
CA SER A 202 17.18 -6.94 6.03
C SER A 202 16.55 -7.69 7.20
N GLN A 203 15.42 -8.40 6.99
CA GLN A 203 14.62 -9.07 8.02
C GLN A 203 14.22 -8.14 9.17
N ALA A 204 13.96 -6.87 8.87
CA ALA A 204 13.69 -5.84 9.87
C ALA A 204 12.39 -5.08 9.57
N ILE A 205 11.68 -4.70 10.64
CA ILE A 205 10.67 -3.64 10.57
C ILE A 205 11.34 -2.38 11.12
N ARG A 206 11.27 -1.30 10.36
CA ARG A 206 11.94 -0.03 10.68
C ARG A 206 10.92 1.07 10.76
N GLU A 207 11.14 2.05 11.63
CA GLU A 207 10.24 3.20 11.77
C GLU A 207 10.94 4.47 11.29
N ILE A 208 10.22 5.29 10.52
CA ILE A 208 10.62 6.64 10.16
C ILE A 208 9.59 7.59 10.74
N TYR A 209 10.00 8.41 11.70
CA TYR A 209 9.17 9.51 12.16
C TYR A 209 9.05 10.56 11.07
N LEU A 210 7.81 10.88 10.69
CA LEU A 210 7.54 11.95 9.75
C LEU A 210 7.59 13.30 10.46
N ARG A 211 7.63 14.36 9.67
CA ARG A 211 7.56 15.71 10.21
C ARG A 211 6.12 16.06 10.55
N ASP A 212 5.92 16.88 11.58
CA ASP A 212 4.57 17.28 12.03
C ASP A 212 3.74 17.90 10.90
N ASP A 213 4.38 18.63 9.97
CA ASP A 213 3.69 19.20 8.82
C ASP A 213 3.09 18.14 7.91
N ASP A 214 3.57 16.91 7.89
CA ASP A 214 3.02 15.82 7.09
C ASP A 214 1.80 15.15 7.71
N CYS A 215 1.59 15.33 9.01
CA CYS A 215 0.57 14.61 9.77
C CYS A 215 -0.52 15.50 10.35
N ASN A 216 -0.31 16.81 10.46
CA ASN A 216 -1.27 17.65 11.14
C ASN A 216 -2.47 17.95 10.22
N HIS A 217 -3.59 17.27 10.45
CA HIS A 217 -4.89 17.77 10.03
C HIS A 217 -5.15 19.09 10.77
N GLN A 218 -5.24 20.15 10.00
CA GLN A 218 -5.44 21.50 10.46
C GLN A 218 -6.69 21.63 11.36
N HIS A 219 -6.52 21.43 12.67
CA HIS A 219 -7.43 21.91 13.71
C HIS A 219 -7.27 23.42 13.96
N ASP A 220 -6.56 24.15 13.09
CA ASP A 220 -6.47 25.60 13.17
C ASP A 220 -7.85 26.26 13.02
N GLY A 221 -8.81 25.63 12.35
CA GLY A 221 -10.17 26.17 12.24
C GLY A 221 -10.87 26.29 13.59
N LEU A 222 -10.82 25.25 14.43
CA LEU A 222 -11.54 25.25 15.71
C LEU A 222 -10.83 26.12 16.75
N ALA A 223 -9.50 26.08 16.82
CA ALA A 223 -8.73 26.92 17.73
C ALA A 223 -8.86 28.41 17.37
N VAL A 224 -8.82 28.77 16.08
CA VAL A 224 -9.03 30.15 15.62
C VAL A 224 -10.47 30.60 15.87
N LEU A 225 -11.48 29.74 15.66
CA LEU A 225 -12.87 30.08 15.96
C LEU A 225 -13.13 30.27 17.46
N VAL A 226 -12.53 29.42 18.31
CA VAL A 226 -12.61 29.56 19.77
C VAL A 226 -11.89 30.82 20.23
N ALA A 227 -10.71 31.12 19.69
CA ALA A 227 -9.98 32.36 19.98
C ALA A 227 -10.76 33.59 19.52
N ALA A 228 -11.29 33.61 18.29
CA ALA A 228 -12.08 34.71 17.75
C ALA A 228 -13.37 34.93 18.57
N GLY A 229 -14.05 33.85 18.98
CA GLY A 229 -15.20 33.91 19.88
C GLY A 229 -14.85 34.51 21.24
N PHE A 230 -13.73 34.08 21.83
CA PHE A 230 -13.24 34.61 23.10
C PHE A 230 -12.86 36.10 23.02
N PHE A 231 -12.12 36.49 21.98
CA PHE A 231 -11.73 37.89 21.75
C PHE A 231 -12.95 38.79 21.47
N GLY A 232 -13.90 38.32 20.66
CA GLY A 232 -15.14 39.05 20.38
C GLY A 232 -15.99 39.25 21.65
N TYR A 233 -16.10 38.21 22.48
CA TYR A 233 -16.82 38.30 23.76
C TYR A 233 -16.15 39.26 24.75
N MET A 234 -14.82 39.18 24.89
CA MET A 234 -14.05 40.07 25.76
C MET A 234 -14.14 41.54 25.32
N LEU A 235 -14.11 41.80 24.00
CA LEU A 235 -14.27 43.15 23.46
C LEU A 235 -15.68 43.71 23.74
N ALA A 236 -16.73 42.89 23.61
CA ALA A 236 -18.10 43.29 23.93
C ALA A 236 -18.29 43.63 25.42
N LEU A 237 -17.66 42.85 26.31
CA LEU A 237 -17.67 43.14 27.75
C LEU A 237 -16.94 44.44 28.10
N LEU A 238 -15.80 44.69 27.44
CA LEU A 238 -15.03 45.91 27.63
C LEU A 238 -15.83 47.14 27.16
N GLN A 239 -16.44 47.07 25.98
CA GLN A 239 -17.27 48.14 25.43
C GLN A 239 -18.46 48.46 26.35
N ARG A 240 -19.14 47.45 26.91
CA ARG A 240 -20.23 47.65 27.88
C ARG A 240 -19.75 48.35 29.16
N ARG A 241 -18.58 47.98 29.70
CA ARG A 241 -18.02 48.62 30.89
C ARG A 241 -17.62 50.08 30.62
N VAL A 242 -17.02 50.34 29.46
CA VAL A 242 -16.61 51.69 29.06
C VAL A 242 -17.84 52.60 28.86
N GLN A 243 -18.90 52.11 28.22
CA GLN A 243 -20.15 52.85 28.07
C GLN A 243 -20.82 53.18 29.43
N ALA A 244 -20.78 52.23 30.38
CA ALA A 244 -21.30 52.46 31.73
C ALA A 244 -20.53 53.55 32.50
N LEU A 245 -19.21 53.64 32.32
CA LEU A 245 -18.37 54.67 32.95
C LEU A 245 -18.70 56.08 32.45
N PHE A 246 -18.99 56.25 31.16
CA PHE A 246 -19.33 57.54 30.57
C PHE A 246 -20.81 57.95 30.75
N SER A 247 -21.68 57.02 31.12
CA SER A 247 -23.08 57.32 31.48
C SER A 247 -23.21 57.95 32.88
N SER A 248 -22.25 57.70 33.78
CA SER A 248 -22.32 58.15 35.18
C SER A 248 -21.86 59.60 35.40
N THR A 249 -21.38 60.29 34.36
CA THR A 249 -20.73 61.61 34.47
C THR A 249 -21.60 62.79 34.01
N ARG A 250 -22.90 62.58 33.76
CA ARG A 250 -23.81 63.61 33.20
C ARG A 250 -24.90 64.15 34.12
N ASP A 251 -24.79 63.97 35.43
CA ASP A 251 -25.69 64.63 36.38
C ASP A 251 -24.98 65.78 37.10
N VAL A 252 -24.94 66.95 36.46
CA VAL A 252 -24.67 68.23 37.14
C VAL A 252 -26.01 68.96 37.27
N PRO A 253 -26.50 69.24 38.49
CA PRO A 253 -27.76 69.95 38.67
C PRO A 253 -27.61 71.41 38.26
N GLN A 254 -28.50 71.87 37.38
CA GLN A 254 -28.67 73.28 37.05
C GLN A 254 -29.36 73.97 38.25
N VAL A 255 -28.73 75.04 38.76
CA VAL A 255 -29.31 76.01 39.71
C VAL A 255 -29.80 77.21 38.93
#